data_AF-A0A6L6CL82-F1
#
_entry.id   AF-A0A6L6CL82-F1
#
_cell.length_a   1.000
_cell.length_b   1.000
_cell.length_c   1.000
_cell.angle_alpha   90.00
_cell.angle_beta   90.00
_cell.angle_gamma   90.00
#
_symmetry.space_group_name_H-M   'P 1'
#
loop_
_entity.id
_entity.type
_entity.pdbx_description
1 polymer ?
#
loop_
_entity_poly.entity_id
_entity_poly.type
_entity_poly.pdbx_seq_one_letter_code
_entity_poly.pdbx_strand_id
1 'polypeptide(L)' 'APTILRDEEDFVDYSYINHYIVNGAVILCSFNDPNDAVAKAILEKAYPGREIVLVDATQIFARGGGIHCITQQQPA' A
#
# COMPACT_ATOMS: atom_id res chain seq x y z
N ALA A 1 -9.69 1.15 3.41
CA ALA A 1 -9.30 2.30 2.58
C ALA A 1 -8.86 3.42 3.52
N PRO A 2 -8.04 4.38 3.07
CA PRO A 2 -7.84 5.63 3.80
C PRO A 2 -9.16 6.41 3.94
N THR A 3 -9.17 7.46 4.77
CA THR A 3 -10.34 8.32 4.95
C THR A 3 -10.63 9.21 3.73
N ILE A 4 -9.59 9.52 2.95
CA ILE A 4 -9.69 10.23 1.67
C ILE A 4 -10.13 9.23 0.59
N LEU A 5 -11.17 9.59 -0.17
CA LEU A 5 -11.75 8.73 -1.23
C LEU A 5 -11.73 9.39 -2.61
N ARG A 6 -11.22 10.62 -2.72
CA ARG A 6 -11.21 11.43 -3.93
C ARG A 6 -9.94 12.27 -4.01
N ASP A 7 -9.51 12.58 -5.23
CA ASP A 7 -8.48 13.59 -5.49
C ASP A 7 -9.11 14.87 -6.09
N GLU A 8 -8.30 15.67 -6.80
CA GLU A 8 -8.76 16.90 -7.46
C GLU A 8 -9.68 16.64 -8.67
N GLU A 9 -9.64 15.43 -9.26
CA GLU A 9 -10.39 15.06 -10.45
C GLU A 9 -11.68 14.32 -10.08
N ASP A 10 -11.60 13.16 -9.40
CA ASP A 10 -12.77 12.35 -9.00
C ASP A 10 -12.42 11.32 -7.89
N PHE A 11 -13.25 10.29 -7.74
CA PHE A 11 -12.98 9.12 -6.91
C PHE A 11 -11.71 8.39 -7.32
N VAL A 12 -10.94 7.99 -6.31
CA VAL A 12 -9.74 7.18 -6.46
C VAL A 12 -9.92 5.88 -5.66
N ASP A 13 -9.44 4.78 -6.21
CA ASP A 13 -9.56 3.42 -5.67
C ASP A 13 -8.49 3.11 -4.59
N TYR A 14 -8.23 4.06 -3.68
CA TYR A 14 -7.21 3.92 -2.64
C TYR A 14 -7.35 2.63 -1.83
N SER A 15 -6.29 1.82 -1.81
CA SER A 15 -6.33 0.50 -1.19
C SER A 15 -5.00 0.06 -0.60
N TYR A 16 -5.03 -0.34 0.68
CA TYR A 16 -3.91 -1.00 1.37
C TYR A 16 -3.66 -2.44 0.90
N ILE A 17 -4.62 -3.04 0.16
CA ILE A 17 -4.46 -4.39 -0.41
C ILE A 17 -3.41 -4.38 -1.53
N ASN A 18 -3.19 -3.24 -2.19
CA ASN A 18 -2.25 -3.12 -3.30
C ASN A 18 -0.77 -3.01 -2.85
N HIS A 19 -0.41 -3.71 -1.77
CA HIS A 19 0.97 -3.81 -1.28
C HIS A 19 1.76 -4.86 -2.07
N TYR A 20 3.08 -4.78 -1.99
CA TYR A 20 3.97 -5.74 -2.66
C TYR A 20 4.85 -6.48 -1.66
N ILE A 21 5.10 -7.76 -1.93
CA ILE A 21 5.83 -8.65 -1.04
C ILE A 21 7.22 -8.88 -1.62
N VAL A 22 8.26 -8.55 -0.87
CA VAL A 22 9.67 -8.79 -1.22
C VAL A 22 10.30 -9.77 -0.25
N ASN A 23 11.53 -10.22 -0.54
CA ASN A 23 12.27 -11.06 0.40
C ASN A 23 12.52 -10.30 1.71
N GLY A 24 11.95 -10.79 2.81
CA GLY A 24 12.10 -10.23 4.15
C GLY A 24 11.21 -9.02 4.47
N ALA A 25 10.44 -8.47 3.53
CA ALA A 25 9.62 -7.29 3.80
C ALA A 25 8.30 -7.27 2.99
N VAL A 26 7.41 -6.35 3.37
CA VAL A 26 6.20 -5.97 2.65
C VAL A 26 6.21 -4.46 2.46
N ILE A 27 6.05 -4.02 1.21
CA ILE A 27 5.96 -2.62 0.83
C ILE A 27 4.47 -2.24 0.82
N LEU A 28 4.04 -1.59 1.89
CA LEU A 28 2.66 -1.18 2.14
C LEU A 28 2.44 0.26 1.68
N CYS A 29 1.37 0.50 0.94
CA CYS A 29 0.90 1.84 0.59
C CYS A 29 0.58 2.66 1.85
N SER A 30 1.02 3.91 1.88
CA SER A 30 0.56 4.93 2.82
C SER A 30 -0.06 6.12 2.09
N PHE A 31 -0.96 6.82 2.77
CA PHE A 31 -1.74 7.92 2.19
C PHE A 31 -1.75 9.17 3.09
N ASN A 32 -0.81 9.27 4.05
CA ASN A 32 -0.80 10.27 5.11
C ASN A 32 -2.14 10.27 5.88
N ASP A 33 -2.60 9.07 6.20
CA ASP A 33 -3.92 8.81 6.75
C ASP A 33 -3.81 8.04 8.08
N PRO A 34 -4.69 8.27 9.08
CA PRO A 34 -4.67 7.52 10.33
C PRO A 34 -4.79 5.99 10.14
N ASN A 35 -5.42 5.52 9.05
CA ASN A 35 -5.54 4.11 8.77
C ASN A 35 -4.23 3.49 8.25
N ASP A 36 -3.19 4.27 7.92
CA ASP A 36 -1.86 3.75 7.57
C ASP A 36 -1.30 2.91 8.73
N ALA A 37 -1.46 3.40 9.96
CA ALA A 37 -1.04 2.69 11.17
C ALA A 37 -1.87 1.42 11.43
N VAL A 38 -3.17 1.46 11.14
CA VAL A 38 -4.07 0.31 11.27
C VAL A 38 -3.70 -0.76 10.26
N ALA A 39 -3.52 -0.39 8.99
CA ALA A 39 -3.12 -1.30 7.93
C ALA A 39 -1.76 -1.93 8.22
N LYS A 40 -0.79 -1.13 8.68
CA LYS A 40 0.53 -1.64 9.11
C LYS A 40 0.41 -2.69 10.20
N ALA A 41 -0.33 -2.41 11.27
CA ALA A 41 -0.51 -3.36 12.38
C ALA A 41 -1.21 -4.66 11.96
N ILE A 42 -2.13 -4.60 10.99
CA ILE A 42 -2.75 -5.79 10.41
C ILE A 42 -1.72 -6.61 9.63
N LEU A 43 -0.91 -5.96 8.77
CA LEU A 43 0.08 -6.67 7.96
C LEU A 43 1.25 -7.22 8.78
N GLU A 44 1.66 -6.54 9.86
CA GLU A 44 2.65 -7.05 10.81
C GLU A 44 2.21 -8.39 11.42
N LYS A 45 0.91 -8.53 11.72
CA LYS A 45 0.33 -9.80 12.21
C LYS A 45 0.20 -10.84 11.10
N ALA A 46 -0.14 -10.42 9.88
CA ALA A 46 -0.34 -11.32 8.75
C ALA A 46 0.98 -11.89 8.20
N TYR A 47 2.08 -11.14 8.30
CA TYR A 47 3.39 -11.49 7.76
C TYR A 47 4.45 -11.54 8.86
N PRO A 48 4.37 -12.51 9.80
CA PRO A 48 5.34 -12.62 10.88
C PRO A 48 6.75 -12.80 10.32
N GLY A 49 7.71 -12.07 10.87
CA GLY A 49 9.12 -12.11 10.45
C GLY A 49 9.45 -11.28 9.21
N ARG A 50 8.49 -10.50 8.68
CA ARG A 50 8.74 -9.52 7.62
C ARG A 50 8.65 -8.09 8.16
N GLU A 51 9.50 -7.21 7.67
CA GLU A 51 9.40 -5.78 7.92
C GLU A 51 8.25 -5.18 7.10
N ILE A 52 7.39 -4.36 7.72
CA ILE A 52 6.36 -3.61 7.01
C ILE A 52 6.85 -2.18 6.77
N VAL A 53 7.17 -1.88 5.51
CA VAL A 53 7.69 -0.59 5.04
C VAL A 53 6.54 0.22 4.42
N LEU A 54 6.25 1.39 4.97
CA LEU A 54 5.25 2.32 4.43
C LEU A 54 5.87 3.18 3.33
N VAL A 55 5.17 3.30 2.20
CA VAL A 55 5.57 4.15 1.06
C VAL A 55 4.37 4.97 0.61
N ASP A 56 4.55 6.29 0.52
CA ASP A 56 3.52 7.18 -0.01
C ASP A 56 3.17 6.78 -1.46
N ALA A 57 1.96 6.27 -1.63
CA ALA A 57 1.45 5.78 -2.90
C ALA A 57 0.39 6.71 -3.50
N THR A 58 0.13 7.87 -2.88
CA THR A 58 -1.00 8.75 -3.25
C THR A 58 -1.00 9.09 -4.74
N GLN A 59 0.16 9.42 -5.30
CA GLN A 59 0.31 9.77 -6.71
C GLN A 59 0.20 8.58 -7.66
N ILE A 60 0.53 7.36 -7.21
CA ILE A 60 0.38 6.15 -8.03
C ILE A 60 -1.12 5.84 -8.18
N PHE A 61 -1.87 5.95 -7.07
CA PHE A 61 -3.32 5.77 -7.04
C PHE A 61 -4.08 6.83 -7.83
N ALA A 62 -3.66 8.10 -7.76
CA ALA A 62 -4.20 9.15 -8.61
C ALA A 62 -4.02 8.88 -10.13
N ARG A 63 -3.19 7.90 -10.51
CA ARG A 63 -2.98 7.47 -11.90
C ARG A 63 -3.55 6.07 -12.19
N GLY A 64 -4.42 5.55 -11.32
CA GLY A 64 -5.21 4.34 -11.55
C GLY A 64 -4.51 3.02 -11.19
N GLY A 65 -3.53 3.03 -10.29
CA GLY A 65 -2.87 1.80 -9.82
C GLY A 65 -2.27 1.93 -8.43
N GLY A 66 -1.62 0.89 -7.94
CA GLY A 66 -0.85 0.95 -6.69
C GLY A 66 0.50 0.25 -6.81
N ILE A 67 1.16 0.05 -5.69
CA ILE A 67 2.51 -0.53 -5.64
C ILE A 67 2.54 -1.92 -6.29
N HIS A 68 1.57 -2.79 -6.00
CA HIS A 68 1.47 -4.10 -6.62
C HIS A 68 1.36 -4.01 -8.15
N CYS A 69 0.54 -3.09 -8.66
CA CYS A 69 0.27 -2.95 -10.09
C CYS A 69 1.50 -2.62 -10.94
N ILE A 70 2.50 -1.96 -10.34
CA ILE A 70 3.72 -1.49 -11.04
C ILE A 70 4.94 -2.39 -10.77
N THR A 71 4.75 -3.54 -10.14
CA THR A 71 5.80 -4.48 -9.77
C THR A 71 5.56 -5.86 -10.38
N GLN A 72 6.64 -6.60 -10.63
CA GLN A 72 6.59 -7.99 -11.04
C GLN A 72 7.72 -8.76 -10.37
N GLN A 73 7.39 -9.80 -9.62
CA GLN A 73 8.40 -10.66 -8.99
C GLN A 73 9.04 -11.59 -10.01
N GLN A 74 10.35 -11.75 -9.89
CA GLN A 74 11.08 -12.86 -10.50
C GLN A 74 11.57 -13.78 -9.38
N PRO A 75 11.14 -15.04 -9.33
CA PRO A 75 11.73 -16.03 -8.43
C PRO A 75 13.25 -16.16 -8.65
N ALA A 76 13.96 -16.56 -7.59
CA ALA A 76 15.39 -16.82 -7.65
C ALA A 76 15.73 -18.00 -8.59
#